data_AF-A0A2V7KKD5-F1
#
_entry.id   AF-A0A2V7KKD5-F1
#
_cell.length_a   1.000
_cell.length_b   1.000
_cell.length_c   1.000
_cell.angle_alpha   90.00
_cell.angle_beta   90.00
_cell.angle_gamma   90.00
#
_symmetry.space_group_name_H-M   'P 1'
#
loop_
_entity.id
_entity.type
_entity.pdbx_description
1 polymer ?
#
loop_
_entity_poly.entity_id
_entity_poly.type
_entity_poly.pdbx_seq_one_letter_code
_entity_poly.pdbx_strand_id
1 'polypeptide(L)'
;MRRLASGPLVGALEARWEMVRGIDVRLLVQLFADSPLVRVTLEVDNRNRYHRLRARLATALGGAPATAGAAFGTVERSVVRAEPTAYPRETPVRTAPAHRFVAAARGGRGLAVLAPAFFEYEWTAKGDLLLTLLRAVGDLSRADLPTRPGHAGWPTAIPAAQCLGATRIDVAIAPVSASEVERGDVLPQLWEEAFLPLHALWLRDAGALTPAPVNVTLEGSGLVFSSLKPAQIGSPMVLRCYNATSRKVSGAWRFGNGVKTAHRVRADEREAVALVLEQRGNVIRFVAEPREIVSILVT
;
A
#
# COMPACT_ATOMS: atom_id res chain seq x y z
N MET A 1 -16.56 24.41 4.40
CA MET A 1 -16.23 23.18 5.14
C MET A 1 -17.33 22.93 6.16
N ARG A 2 -17.79 21.69 6.31
CA ARG A 2 -18.93 21.29 7.14
C ARG A 2 -18.51 20.15 8.07
N ARG A 3 -18.84 20.25 9.35
CA ARG A 3 -18.62 19.15 10.32
C ARG A 3 -19.74 18.12 10.17
N LEU A 4 -19.39 16.85 9.95
CA LEU A 4 -20.34 15.74 9.83
C LEU A 4 -20.48 14.95 11.14
N ALA A 5 -19.40 14.79 11.89
CA ALA A 5 -19.39 14.12 13.19
C ALA A 5 -18.35 14.74 14.12
N SER A 6 -18.64 14.76 15.42
CA SER A 6 -17.76 15.29 16.46
C SER A 6 -17.97 14.55 17.78
N GLY A 7 -17.88 13.22 17.72
CA GLY A 7 -18.04 12.33 18.88
C GLY A 7 -16.68 11.89 19.44
N PRO A 8 -16.66 11.21 20.60
CA PRO A 8 -15.43 10.76 21.24
C PRO A 8 -14.69 9.72 20.40
N LEU A 9 -15.41 8.96 19.57
CA LEU A 9 -14.85 7.87 18.75
C LEU A 9 -14.53 8.28 17.31
N VAL A 10 -15.19 9.32 16.79
CA VAL A 10 -15.04 9.74 15.40
C VAL A 10 -15.24 11.24 15.23
N GLY A 11 -14.30 11.85 14.50
CA GLY A 11 -14.42 13.21 13.96
C GLY A 11 -14.49 13.15 12.44
N ALA A 12 -15.42 13.87 11.82
CA ALA A 12 -15.55 13.88 10.37
C ALA A 12 -15.86 15.28 9.83
N LEU A 13 -15.17 15.66 8.75
CA LEU A 13 -15.30 16.95 8.09
C LEU A 13 -15.50 16.74 6.59
N GLU A 14 -16.36 17.56 6.00
CA GLU A 14 -16.60 17.60 4.56
C GLU A 14 -16.23 18.97 3.99
N ALA A 15 -15.63 18.98 2.81
CA ALA A 15 -15.51 20.18 1.99
C ALA A 15 -15.97 19.87 0.56
N ARG A 16 -16.54 20.87 -0.10
CA ARG A 16 -16.93 20.81 -1.51
C ARG A 16 -16.49 22.10 -2.17
N TRP A 17 -15.90 22.00 -3.35
CA TRP A 17 -15.49 23.16 -4.13
C TRP A 17 -15.33 22.78 -5.60
N GLU A 18 -15.46 23.76 -6.49
CA GLU A 18 -15.03 23.64 -7.87
C GLU A 18 -13.53 23.97 -7.92
N MET A 19 -12.69 23.01 -8.30
CA MET A 19 -11.23 23.17 -8.33
C MET A 19 -10.81 24.12 -9.44
N VAL A 20 -11.40 23.91 -10.61
CA VAL A 20 -11.38 24.76 -11.80
C VAL A 20 -12.70 24.50 -12.54
N ARG A 21 -13.07 25.39 -13.46
CA ARG A 21 -14.31 25.24 -14.24
C ARG A 21 -14.46 23.81 -14.78
N GLY A 22 -15.53 23.11 -14.39
CA GLY A 22 -15.84 21.76 -14.86
C GLY A 22 -15.15 20.62 -14.10
N ILE A 23 -14.47 20.88 -12.98
CA ILE A 23 -13.95 19.86 -12.07
C ILE A 23 -14.44 20.15 -10.66
N ASP A 24 -15.47 19.42 -10.24
CA ASP A 24 -16.02 19.50 -8.90
C ASP A 24 -15.35 18.48 -7.97
N VAL A 25 -15.02 18.88 -6.75
CA VAL A 25 -14.38 18.01 -5.75
C VAL A 25 -15.18 18.03 -4.46
N ARG A 26 -15.45 16.83 -3.93
CA ARG A 26 -15.91 16.60 -2.56
C ARG A 26 -14.82 15.87 -1.78
N LEU A 27 -14.43 16.44 -0.67
CA LEU A 27 -13.47 15.88 0.28
C LEU A 27 -14.20 15.49 1.55
N LEU A 28 -13.99 14.26 2.01
CA LEU A 28 -14.38 13.78 3.32
C LEU A 28 -13.12 13.38 4.08
N VAL A 29 -12.92 13.96 5.25
CA VAL A 29 -11.82 13.62 6.17
C VAL A 29 -12.42 13.02 7.43
N GLN A 30 -11.91 11.87 7.85
CA GLN A 30 -12.35 11.13 9.03
C GLN A 30 -11.17 10.76 9.92
N LEU A 31 -11.38 10.89 11.22
CA LEU A 31 -10.46 10.53 12.29
C LEU A 31 -11.19 9.59 13.22
N PHE A 32 -10.52 8.53 13.66
CA PHE A 32 -11.05 7.60 14.65
C PHE A 32 -10.22 7.68 15.92
N ALA A 33 -10.86 7.51 17.08
CA ALA A 33 -10.15 7.39 18.35
C ALA A 33 -9.16 6.21 18.29
N ASP A 34 -8.02 6.37 18.97
CA ASP A 34 -6.95 5.38 19.06
C ASP A 34 -6.37 4.92 17.71
N SER A 35 -6.58 5.68 16.64
CA SER A 35 -5.98 5.44 15.33
C SER A 35 -5.09 6.62 14.90
N PRO A 36 -3.86 6.38 14.42
CA PRO A 36 -3.02 7.43 13.87
C PRO A 36 -3.46 7.88 12.46
N LEU A 37 -4.47 7.21 11.88
CA LEU A 37 -4.88 7.39 10.50
C LEU A 37 -5.86 8.55 10.33
N VAL A 38 -5.54 9.44 9.40
CA VAL A 38 -6.47 10.37 8.79
C VAL A 38 -7.01 9.73 7.53
N ARG A 39 -8.26 9.25 7.56
CA ARG A 39 -8.91 8.68 6.37
C ARG A 39 -9.47 9.80 5.51
N VAL A 40 -9.22 9.72 4.22
CA VAL A 40 -9.59 10.75 3.24
C VAL A 40 -10.27 10.10 2.05
N THR A 41 -11.50 10.50 1.79
CA THR A 41 -12.20 10.20 0.56
C THR A 41 -12.29 11.45 -0.28
N LEU A 42 -11.89 11.35 -1.54
CA LEU A 42 -12.08 12.35 -2.58
C LEU A 42 -13.09 11.82 -3.59
N GLU A 43 -14.10 12.60 -3.91
CA GLU A 43 -14.99 12.36 -5.05
C GLU A 43 -14.81 13.51 -6.03
N VAL A 44 -14.41 13.17 -7.25
CA VAL A 44 -14.12 14.12 -8.34
C VAL A 44 -15.15 13.91 -9.44
N ASP A 45 -15.91 14.94 -9.81
CA ASP A 45 -16.71 14.94 -11.03
C ASP A 45 -15.94 15.71 -12.12
N ASN A 46 -15.40 14.96 -13.08
CA ASN A 46 -14.56 15.51 -14.14
C ASN A 46 -15.36 15.70 -15.44
N ARG A 47 -15.48 16.95 -15.90
CA ARG A 47 -16.07 17.30 -17.21
C ARG A 47 -15.03 17.79 -18.23
N ASN A 48 -13.76 17.80 -17.83
CA ASN A 48 -12.65 18.28 -18.64
C ASN A 48 -11.85 17.12 -19.26
N ARG A 49 -11.12 17.41 -20.34
CA ARG A 49 -10.29 16.45 -21.09
C ARG A 49 -8.81 16.84 -21.00
N TYR A 50 -7.92 15.89 -21.29
CA TYR A 50 -6.48 16.12 -21.47
C TYR A 50 -5.80 16.87 -20.32
N HIS A 51 -5.93 16.36 -19.09
CA HIS A 51 -5.32 16.97 -17.91
C HIS A 51 -4.88 15.92 -16.90
N ARG A 52 -4.11 16.35 -15.90
CA ARG A 52 -3.71 15.52 -14.77
C ARG A 52 -4.00 16.26 -13.47
N LEU A 53 -4.91 15.71 -12.67
CA LEU A 53 -5.26 16.21 -11.34
C LEU A 53 -4.38 15.52 -10.29
N ARG A 54 -3.80 16.30 -9.38
CA ARG A 54 -2.91 15.79 -8.34
C ARG A 54 -3.18 16.44 -6.99
N ALA A 55 -3.08 15.68 -5.92
CA ALA A 55 -2.99 16.20 -4.56
C ALA A 55 -1.52 16.46 -4.21
N ARG A 56 -1.24 17.61 -3.60
CA ARG A 56 0.09 17.96 -3.08
C ARG A 56 0.09 17.90 -1.57
N LEU A 57 0.91 17.03 -1.01
CA LEU A 57 1.17 16.97 0.42
C LEU A 57 2.53 17.59 0.69
N ALA A 58 2.52 18.78 1.28
CA ALA A 58 3.74 19.48 1.66
C ALA A 58 4.28 18.88 2.96
N THR A 59 5.33 18.06 2.88
CA THR A 59 5.92 17.41 4.06
C THR A 59 7.11 18.19 4.62
N ALA A 60 7.72 19.07 3.80
CA ALA A 60 8.96 19.77 4.13
C ALA A 60 10.09 18.82 4.60
N LEU A 61 10.18 17.64 3.96
CA LEU A 61 11.21 16.63 4.18
C LEU A 61 12.23 16.61 3.03
N GLY A 62 12.57 17.79 2.50
CA GLY A 62 13.58 17.94 1.45
C GLY A 62 14.89 17.24 1.84
N GLY A 63 15.46 16.47 0.90
CA GLY A 63 16.68 15.69 1.11
C GLY A 63 16.47 14.28 1.67
N ALA A 64 15.30 13.96 2.24
CA ALA A 64 14.96 12.57 2.58
C ALA A 64 14.49 11.81 1.32
N PRO A 65 14.82 10.52 1.17
CA PRO A 65 14.25 9.69 0.11
C PRO A 65 12.78 9.39 0.40
N ALA A 66 12.01 9.10 -0.65
CA ALA A 66 10.68 8.52 -0.51
C ALA A 66 10.78 6.99 -0.54
N THR A 67 10.13 6.33 0.41
CA THR A 67 10.01 4.88 0.49
C THR A 67 8.63 4.48 -0.05
N ALA A 68 8.58 3.81 -1.19
CA ALA A 68 7.34 3.33 -1.78
C ALA A 68 7.20 1.81 -1.62
N GLY A 69 5.98 1.35 -1.41
CA GLY A 69 5.69 -0.08 -1.44
C GLY A 69 5.91 -0.66 -2.83
N ALA A 70 6.38 -1.92 -2.85
CA ALA A 70 6.64 -2.71 -4.04
C ALA A 70 6.07 -4.13 -3.85
N ALA A 71 6.32 -5.03 -4.81
CA ALA A 71 6.00 -6.44 -4.61
C ALA A 71 6.90 -7.01 -3.49
N PHE A 72 6.29 -7.50 -2.41
CA PHE A 72 6.99 -8.12 -1.26
C PHE A 72 8.09 -7.25 -0.63
N GLY A 73 7.86 -5.94 -0.52
CA GLY A 73 8.82 -5.06 0.14
C GLY A 73 8.62 -3.59 -0.20
N THR A 74 9.72 -2.85 -0.10
CA THR A 74 9.78 -1.41 -0.33
C THR A 74 10.96 -1.06 -1.20
N VAL A 75 10.86 0.09 -1.87
CA VAL A 75 11.94 0.68 -2.66
C VAL A 75 12.12 2.14 -2.26
N GLU A 76 13.35 2.51 -1.97
CA GLU A 76 13.72 3.90 -1.74
C GLU A 76 13.98 4.60 -3.08
N ARG A 77 13.40 5.79 -3.23
CA ARG A 77 13.54 6.61 -4.43
C ARG A 77 13.94 8.02 -4.04
N SER A 78 15.07 8.43 -4.60
CA SER A 78 15.52 9.82 -4.57
C SER A 78 14.74 10.66 -5.58
N VAL A 79 14.84 11.99 -5.43
CA VAL A 79 14.26 12.95 -6.36
C VAL A 79 14.85 12.74 -7.75
N VAL A 80 13.98 12.56 -8.76
CA VAL A 80 14.40 12.45 -10.16
C VAL A 80 14.69 13.85 -10.70
N ARG A 81 15.94 14.07 -11.13
CA ARG A 81 16.38 15.28 -11.82
C ARG A 81 16.69 14.90 -13.27
N ALA A 82 15.96 15.49 -14.21
CA ALA A 82 16.18 15.29 -15.63
C ALA A 82 15.97 16.62 -16.34
N GLU A 83 16.99 17.04 -17.08
CA GLU A 83 16.94 18.15 -18.01
C GLU A 83 16.52 17.61 -19.38
N PRO A 84 15.35 17.98 -19.94
CA PRO A 84 14.84 17.39 -21.18
C PRO A 84 15.82 17.48 -22.36
N THR A 85 16.64 18.54 -22.40
CA THR A 85 17.68 18.75 -23.43
C THR A 85 18.77 17.67 -23.43
N ALA A 86 19.02 17.02 -22.29
CA ALA A 86 19.96 15.91 -22.19
C ALA A 86 19.37 14.59 -22.71
N TYR A 87 18.06 14.55 -23.01
CA TYR A 87 17.33 13.35 -23.38
C TYR A 87 16.48 13.58 -24.65
N PRO A 88 17.11 13.67 -25.83
CA PRO A 88 16.45 14.06 -27.07
C PRO A 88 15.39 13.07 -27.58
N ARG A 89 15.38 11.82 -27.07
CA ARG A 89 14.43 10.77 -27.45
C ARG A 89 13.37 10.53 -26.38
N GLU A 90 13.79 10.28 -25.14
CA GLU A 90 12.89 9.98 -24.03
C GLU A 90 13.43 10.56 -22.74
N THR A 91 12.74 11.58 -22.22
CA THR A 91 13.09 12.24 -20.97
C THR A 91 12.60 11.41 -19.78
N PRO A 92 13.46 11.12 -18.79
CA PRO A 92 13.05 10.46 -17.56
C PRO A 92 11.87 11.18 -16.90
N VAL A 93 10.80 10.46 -16.62
CA VAL A 93 9.66 10.99 -15.91
C VAL A 93 9.98 11.17 -14.43
N ARG A 94 9.43 12.23 -13.82
CA ARG A 94 9.61 12.51 -12.39
C ARG A 94 8.72 11.67 -11.49
N THR A 95 7.78 10.95 -12.09
CA THR A 95 6.83 10.11 -11.37
C THR A 95 7.35 8.69 -11.20
N ALA A 96 6.85 8.01 -10.17
CA ALA A 96 7.16 6.63 -9.87
C ALA A 96 5.88 5.90 -9.41
N PRO A 97 5.81 4.56 -9.59
CA PRO A 97 4.71 3.76 -9.07
C PRO A 97 4.92 3.46 -7.58
N ALA A 98 3.83 3.36 -6.84
CA ALA A 98 3.77 2.84 -5.49
C ALA A 98 2.69 1.76 -5.40
N HIS A 99 3.01 0.66 -4.73
CA HIS A 99 2.04 -0.34 -4.31
C HIS A 99 1.61 -0.02 -2.88
N ARG A 100 0.31 0.23 -2.66
CA ARG A 100 -0.31 0.47 -1.34
C ARG A 100 0.09 1.74 -0.62
N PHE A 101 1.36 2.15 -0.66
CA PHE A 101 1.83 3.29 0.11
C PHE A 101 3.09 3.95 -0.43
N VAL A 102 3.27 5.20 -0.01
CA VAL A 102 4.52 5.96 -0.11
C VAL A 102 4.71 6.74 1.18
N ALA A 103 5.92 6.73 1.72
CA ALA A 103 6.26 7.44 2.95
C ALA A 103 7.59 8.18 2.80
N ALA A 104 7.76 9.25 3.56
CA ALA A 104 9.05 9.88 3.76
C ALA A 104 9.18 10.28 5.23
N ALA A 105 10.36 10.08 5.80
CA ALA A 105 10.62 10.38 7.20
C ALA A 105 12.08 10.78 7.44
N ARG A 106 12.29 11.60 8.48
CA ARG A 106 13.61 11.97 9.00
C ARG A 106 13.53 12.13 10.52
N GLY A 107 14.26 11.30 11.26
CA GLY A 107 14.13 11.24 12.71
C GLY A 107 12.71 10.89 13.13
N GLY A 108 12.13 11.62 14.08
CA GLY A 108 10.75 11.44 14.54
C GLY A 108 9.67 12.08 13.67
N ARG A 109 10.01 12.69 12.52
CA ARG A 109 9.05 13.40 11.66
C ARG A 109 8.93 12.72 10.30
N GLY A 110 7.71 12.40 9.90
CA GLY A 110 7.44 11.78 8.62
C GLY A 110 5.94 11.67 8.35
N LEU A 111 5.63 11.33 7.11
CA LEU A 111 4.27 11.16 6.64
C LEU A 111 4.20 9.98 5.68
N ALA A 112 3.21 9.12 5.86
CA ALA A 112 2.84 8.07 4.93
C ALA A 112 1.50 8.41 4.27
N VAL A 113 1.40 8.15 2.97
CA VAL A 113 0.14 8.12 2.23
C VAL A 113 -0.10 6.69 1.80
N LEU A 114 -1.28 6.18 2.15
CA LEU A 114 -1.74 4.82 1.94
C LEU A 114 -2.94 4.87 0.99
N ALA A 115 -3.06 3.93 0.07
CA ALA A 115 -4.20 3.79 -0.84
C ALA A 115 -4.47 2.31 -1.14
N PRO A 116 -5.71 1.88 -1.35
CA PRO A 116 -6.04 0.50 -1.69
C PRO A 116 -5.79 0.20 -3.18
N ALA A 117 -4.66 0.68 -3.72
CA ALA A 117 -4.36 0.65 -5.15
C ALA A 117 -2.84 0.67 -5.44
N PHE A 118 -2.51 0.42 -6.71
CA PHE A 118 -1.26 0.89 -7.30
C PHE A 118 -1.49 2.32 -7.81
N PHE A 119 -0.60 3.25 -7.47
CA PHE A 119 -0.77 4.65 -7.84
C PHE A 119 0.54 5.30 -8.30
N GLU A 120 0.40 6.36 -9.08
CA GLU A 120 1.50 7.22 -9.51
C GLU A 120 1.72 8.34 -8.49
N TYR A 121 2.98 8.56 -8.09
CA TYR A 121 3.37 9.72 -7.31
C TYR A 121 4.61 10.40 -7.89
N GLU A 122 4.89 11.64 -7.50
CA GLU A 122 6.17 12.33 -7.72
C GLU A 122 6.72 12.80 -6.37
N TRP A 123 8.00 12.53 -6.11
CA TRP A 123 8.74 13.05 -4.95
C TRP A 123 9.60 14.23 -5.38
N THR A 124 9.28 15.42 -4.87
CA THR A 124 9.90 16.67 -5.33
C THR A 124 11.15 17.03 -4.53
N ALA A 125 12.01 17.87 -5.10
CA ALA A 125 13.22 18.38 -4.42
C ALA A 125 12.93 19.10 -3.09
N LYS A 126 11.74 19.68 -2.92
CA LYS A 126 11.31 20.36 -1.69
C LYS A 126 10.80 19.38 -0.62
N GLY A 127 10.70 18.09 -0.93
CA GLY A 127 10.09 17.09 -0.07
C GLY A 127 8.57 17.15 -0.07
N ASP A 128 7.95 17.54 -1.20
CA ASP A 128 6.51 17.39 -1.37
C ASP A 128 6.20 16.08 -2.09
N LEU A 129 5.15 15.43 -1.63
CA LEU A 129 4.58 14.27 -2.28
C LEU A 129 3.41 14.71 -3.17
N LEU A 130 3.53 14.49 -4.47
CA LEU A 130 2.45 14.75 -5.42
C LEU A 130 1.79 13.43 -5.80
N LEU A 131 0.57 13.19 -5.31
CA LEU A 131 -0.21 12.01 -5.63
C LEU A 131 -1.07 12.28 -6.87
N THR A 132 -0.94 11.46 -7.92
CA THR A 132 -1.83 11.55 -9.07
C THR A 132 -3.20 10.96 -8.72
N LEU A 133 -4.23 11.82 -8.77
CA LEU A 133 -5.61 11.45 -8.46
C LEU A 133 -6.35 10.97 -9.72
N LEU A 134 -6.15 11.69 -10.83
CA LEU A 134 -6.79 11.40 -12.11
C LEU A 134 -5.88 11.89 -13.24
N ARG A 135 -5.78 11.10 -14.32
CA ARG A 135 -5.06 11.47 -15.54
C ARG A 135 -5.94 11.18 -16.76
N ALA A 136 -6.53 12.23 -17.30
CA ALA A 136 -7.40 12.18 -18.48
C ALA A 136 -6.56 12.27 -19.76
N VAL A 137 -6.63 11.24 -20.59
CA VAL A 137 -5.99 11.21 -21.93
C VAL A 137 -7.02 10.75 -22.97
N GLY A 138 -6.77 11.00 -24.25
CA GLY A 138 -7.71 10.66 -25.32
C GLY A 138 -7.15 9.75 -26.40
N ASP A 139 -5.88 9.39 -26.31
CA ASP A 139 -5.15 8.76 -27.39
C ASP A 139 -4.16 7.74 -26.83
N LEU A 140 -4.10 6.55 -27.44
CA LEU A 140 -3.18 5.49 -27.05
C LEU A 140 -1.72 5.89 -27.32
N SER A 141 -1.50 6.63 -28.41
CA SER A 141 -0.18 7.06 -28.84
C SER A 141 -0.27 8.45 -29.47
N ARG A 142 0.56 9.37 -28.98
CA ARG A 142 0.71 10.72 -29.51
C ARG A 142 2.15 10.96 -29.91
N ALA A 143 2.34 11.62 -31.05
CA ALA A 143 3.66 11.99 -31.56
C ALA A 143 4.21 13.29 -30.97
N ASP A 144 3.36 14.09 -30.35
CA ASP A 144 3.66 15.44 -29.89
C ASP A 144 3.86 15.53 -28.37
N LEU A 145 4.17 14.40 -27.70
CA LEU A 145 4.50 14.41 -26.28
C LEU A 145 5.88 15.05 -26.06
N PRO A 146 5.99 16.14 -25.26
CA PRO A 146 7.28 16.81 -25.06
C PRO A 146 8.36 15.91 -24.45
N THR A 147 7.96 14.94 -23.62
CA THR A 147 8.89 14.01 -22.96
C THR A 147 9.33 12.86 -23.86
N ARG A 148 8.62 12.59 -24.96
CA ARG A 148 8.90 11.48 -25.88
C ARG A 148 8.29 11.78 -27.26
N PRO A 149 8.98 12.56 -28.10
CA PRO A 149 8.52 12.84 -29.47
C PRO A 149 8.39 11.55 -30.30
N GLY A 150 7.38 11.51 -31.19
CA GLY A 150 7.07 10.37 -32.03
C GLY A 150 6.10 9.36 -31.38
N HIS A 151 5.61 8.43 -32.17
CA HIS A 151 4.64 7.42 -31.71
C HIS A 151 5.34 6.25 -30.98
N ALA A 152 4.70 5.75 -29.93
CA ALA A 152 5.09 4.48 -29.26
C ALA A 152 4.16 3.30 -29.63
N GLY A 153 3.17 3.57 -30.47
CA GLY A 153 2.15 2.62 -30.92
C GLY A 153 1.19 3.30 -31.91
N TRP A 154 0.11 2.63 -32.28
CA TRP A 154 -0.87 3.16 -33.21
C TRP A 154 -1.61 4.39 -32.63
N PRO A 155 -1.77 5.47 -33.40
CA PRO A 155 -2.51 6.66 -32.99
C PRO A 155 -4.02 6.38 -32.96
N THR A 156 -4.46 5.68 -31.92
CA THR A 156 -5.85 5.25 -31.74
C THR A 156 -6.52 6.11 -30.67
N ALA A 157 -7.69 6.67 -31.01
CA ALA A 157 -8.51 7.40 -30.05
C ALA A 157 -9.08 6.45 -28.98
N ILE A 158 -8.99 6.84 -27.71
CA ILE A 158 -9.47 6.12 -26.54
C ILE A 158 -10.34 7.06 -25.67
N PRO A 159 -11.51 7.51 -26.15
CA PRO A 159 -12.29 8.57 -25.51
C PRO A 159 -12.70 8.26 -24.06
N ALA A 160 -12.87 7.00 -23.70
CA ALA A 160 -13.16 6.59 -22.33
C ALA A 160 -12.00 6.84 -21.34
N ALA A 161 -10.74 6.92 -21.82
CA ALA A 161 -9.57 7.23 -21.01
C ALA A 161 -9.50 8.70 -20.55
N GLN A 162 -10.47 9.52 -20.94
CA GLN A 162 -10.63 10.88 -20.42
C GLN A 162 -11.16 10.88 -18.98
N CYS A 163 -11.65 9.75 -18.48
CA CYS A 163 -12.17 9.61 -17.11
C CYS A 163 -13.22 10.69 -16.80
N LEU A 164 -14.18 10.89 -17.72
CA LEU A 164 -15.28 11.84 -17.51
C LEU A 164 -16.29 11.28 -16.50
N GLY A 165 -16.92 12.18 -15.75
CA GLY A 165 -17.89 11.85 -14.71
C GLY A 165 -17.25 11.63 -13.33
N ALA A 166 -17.98 10.95 -12.46
CA ALA A 166 -17.62 10.78 -11.06
C ALA A 166 -16.56 9.69 -10.84
N THR A 167 -15.51 10.03 -10.10
CA THR A 167 -14.46 9.11 -9.62
C THR A 167 -14.32 9.26 -8.11
N ARG A 168 -14.32 8.13 -7.39
CA ARG A 168 -14.03 8.08 -5.95
C ARG A 168 -12.61 7.58 -5.72
N ILE A 169 -11.87 8.26 -4.85
CA ILE A 169 -10.49 7.95 -4.48
C ILE A 169 -10.41 7.92 -2.96
N ASP A 170 -10.02 6.78 -2.41
CA ASP A 170 -9.81 6.59 -0.98
C ASP A 170 -8.32 6.54 -0.68
N VAL A 171 -7.87 7.38 0.26
CA VAL A 171 -6.51 7.38 0.78
C VAL A 171 -6.52 7.51 2.31
N ALA A 172 -5.46 7.11 2.96
CA ALA A 172 -5.23 7.36 4.37
C ALA A 172 -3.86 8.00 4.56
N ILE A 173 -3.75 8.89 5.52
CA ILE A 173 -2.51 9.59 5.85
C ILE A 173 -2.16 9.25 7.28
N ALA A 174 -0.90 8.90 7.54
CA ALA A 174 -0.40 8.61 8.89
C ALA A 174 0.91 9.36 9.16
N PRO A 175 1.10 9.94 10.36
CA PRO A 175 2.43 10.32 10.80
C PRO A 175 3.28 9.06 11.00
N VAL A 176 4.56 9.13 10.62
CA VAL A 176 5.52 8.03 10.79
C VAL A 176 6.91 8.58 11.11
N SER A 177 7.72 7.81 11.81
CA SER A 177 9.14 8.08 12.09
C SER A 177 10.04 7.30 11.13
N ALA A 178 11.31 7.71 11.04
CA ALA A 178 12.31 6.98 10.26
C ALA A 178 12.48 5.54 10.77
N SER A 179 12.47 5.33 12.10
CA SER A 179 12.54 4.00 12.69
C SER A 179 11.35 3.12 12.34
N GLU A 180 10.14 3.69 12.22
CA GLU A 180 8.96 2.94 11.79
C GLU A 180 9.04 2.54 10.31
N VAL A 181 9.50 3.43 9.45
CA VAL A 181 9.73 3.14 8.03
C VAL A 181 10.81 2.05 7.85
N GLU A 182 11.91 2.14 8.61
CA GLU A 182 13.00 1.15 8.59
C GLU A 182 12.63 -0.21 9.17
N ARG A 183 11.66 -0.26 10.09
CA ARG A 183 11.15 -1.52 10.66
C ARG A 183 10.51 -2.41 9.58
N GLY A 184 9.96 -1.80 8.53
CA GLY A 184 9.49 -2.45 7.30
C GLY A 184 8.07 -3.03 7.36
N ASP A 185 7.57 -3.37 8.54
CA ASP A 185 6.24 -3.95 8.79
C ASP A 185 5.16 -2.92 9.18
N VAL A 186 5.55 -1.73 9.66
CA VAL A 186 4.62 -0.67 10.10
C VAL A 186 3.72 -0.17 8.97
N LEU A 187 4.29 0.15 7.80
CA LEU A 187 3.52 0.71 6.69
C LEU A 187 2.50 -0.30 6.12
N PRO A 188 2.85 -1.58 5.92
CA PRO A 188 1.87 -2.62 5.63
C PRO A 188 0.76 -2.75 6.69
N GLN A 189 1.12 -2.70 7.98
CA GLN A 189 0.15 -2.78 9.08
C GLN A 189 -0.84 -1.61 9.04
N LEU A 190 -0.35 -0.36 8.93
CA LEU A 190 -1.20 0.82 8.80
C LEU A 190 -2.10 0.75 7.56
N TRP A 191 -1.61 0.17 6.46
CA TRP A 191 -2.43 -0.04 5.26
C TRP A 191 -3.55 -1.06 5.50
N GLU A 192 -3.27 -2.16 6.20
CA GLU A 192 -4.29 -3.15 6.57
C GLU A 192 -5.32 -2.54 7.53
N GLU A 193 -4.89 -1.80 8.55
CA GLU A 193 -5.80 -1.06 9.45
C GLU A 193 -6.71 -0.08 8.70
N ALA A 194 -6.20 0.54 7.63
CA ALA A 194 -6.97 1.48 6.81
C ALA A 194 -7.96 0.79 5.87
N PHE A 195 -7.55 -0.30 5.20
CA PHE A 195 -8.25 -0.81 4.02
C PHE A 195 -8.61 -2.29 4.03
N LEU A 196 -8.10 -3.09 4.98
CA LEU A 196 -8.52 -4.48 5.11
C LEU A 196 -9.95 -4.50 5.67
N PRO A 197 -10.95 -5.00 4.92
CA PRO A 197 -12.32 -4.97 5.39
C PRO A 197 -12.51 -5.95 6.56
N LEU A 198 -13.31 -5.53 7.53
CA LEU A 198 -13.78 -6.44 8.58
C LEU A 198 -14.84 -7.38 8.01
N HIS A 199 -14.70 -8.68 8.26
CA HIS A 199 -15.74 -9.65 7.97
C HIS A 199 -16.60 -9.86 9.22
N ALA A 200 -17.85 -9.40 9.16
CA ALA A 200 -18.83 -9.63 10.21
C ALA A 200 -19.59 -10.94 9.96
N LEU A 201 -19.73 -11.77 11.00
CA LEU A 201 -20.56 -12.97 10.99
C LEU A 201 -21.79 -12.73 11.86
N TRP A 202 -22.95 -13.07 11.32
CA TRP A 202 -24.22 -13.01 12.05
C TRP A 202 -24.56 -14.41 12.56
N LEU A 203 -24.69 -14.55 13.87
CA LEU A 203 -25.17 -15.77 14.50
C LEU A 203 -26.67 -15.63 14.75
N ARG A 204 -27.43 -16.65 14.35
CA ARG A 204 -28.90 -16.66 14.47
C ARG A 204 -29.35 -16.89 15.92
N ASP A 205 -28.57 -17.63 16.70
CA ASP A 205 -28.90 -17.96 18.07
C ASP A 205 -28.29 -16.95 19.04
N ALA A 206 -29.11 -16.50 20.00
CA ALA A 206 -28.68 -15.70 21.13
C ALA A 206 -27.95 -16.58 22.16
N GLY A 207 -26.79 -17.12 21.78
CA GLY A 207 -25.88 -17.84 22.66
C GLY A 207 -24.76 -16.94 23.19
N ALA A 208 -24.02 -17.43 24.18
CA ALA A 208 -22.77 -16.79 24.57
C ALA A 208 -21.82 -16.77 23.36
N LEU A 209 -21.39 -15.57 22.97
CA LEU A 209 -20.35 -15.40 21.96
C LEU A 209 -19.03 -15.86 22.55
N THR A 210 -18.51 -17.00 22.09
CA THR A 210 -17.13 -17.40 22.31
C THR A 210 -16.37 -17.09 21.02
N PRO A 211 -15.63 -15.96 20.93
CA PRO A 211 -14.84 -15.66 19.76
C PRO A 211 -13.90 -16.83 19.49
N ALA A 212 -13.78 -17.25 18.22
CA ALA A 212 -12.76 -18.22 17.87
C ALA A 212 -11.39 -17.64 18.27
N PRO A 213 -10.54 -18.38 18.98
CA PRO A 213 -9.22 -17.89 19.33
C PRO A 213 -8.42 -17.55 18.07
N VAL A 214 -7.49 -16.60 18.18
CA VAL A 214 -6.52 -16.32 17.10
C VAL A 214 -5.69 -17.59 16.92
N ASN A 215 -5.97 -18.32 15.84
CA ASN A 215 -5.40 -19.65 15.65
C ASN A 215 -4.01 -19.64 15.03
N VAL A 216 -3.59 -18.51 14.44
CA VAL A 216 -2.30 -18.36 13.75
C VAL A 216 -1.77 -16.96 13.98
N THR A 217 -0.50 -16.81 14.39
CA THR A 217 0.17 -15.51 14.56
C THR A 217 1.56 -15.55 13.96
N LEU A 218 1.94 -14.50 13.24
CA LEU A 218 3.31 -14.26 12.80
C LEU A 218 4.03 -13.39 13.83
N GLU A 219 5.19 -13.84 14.29
CA GLU A 219 6.12 -13.07 15.11
C GLU A 219 7.40 -12.77 14.34
N GLY A 220 7.96 -11.58 14.55
CA GLY A 220 9.26 -11.17 13.99
C GLY A 220 9.20 -9.75 13.41
N SER A 221 9.98 -8.84 13.98
CA SER A 221 10.02 -7.44 13.52
C SER A 221 10.47 -7.36 12.06
N GLY A 222 9.66 -6.73 11.23
CA GLY A 222 9.92 -6.60 9.79
C GLY A 222 9.46 -7.78 8.95
N LEU A 223 8.80 -8.79 9.54
CA LEU A 223 8.10 -9.82 8.77
C LEU A 223 6.67 -9.38 8.49
N VAL A 224 6.25 -9.53 7.24
CA VAL A 224 4.91 -9.15 6.80
C VAL A 224 4.18 -10.38 6.28
N PHE A 225 3.00 -10.64 6.85
CA PHE A 225 2.11 -11.69 6.37
C PHE A 225 1.66 -11.40 4.94
N SER A 226 1.65 -12.43 4.09
CA SER A 226 1.16 -12.28 2.71
C SER A 226 0.05 -13.26 2.35
N SER A 227 0.06 -14.48 2.91
CA SER A 227 -0.99 -15.45 2.60
C SER A 227 -1.08 -16.58 3.61
N LEU A 228 -2.31 -17.05 3.84
CA LEU A 228 -2.64 -18.32 4.47
C LEU A 228 -3.66 -19.00 3.55
N LYS A 229 -3.30 -20.14 2.96
CA LYS A 229 -4.17 -20.82 2.00
C LYS A 229 -4.01 -22.34 2.07
N PRO A 230 -4.96 -23.13 1.55
CA PRO A 230 -4.71 -24.54 1.26
C PRO A 230 -3.51 -24.74 0.32
N ALA A 231 -2.78 -25.83 0.50
CA ALA A 231 -1.76 -26.28 -0.46
C ALA A 231 -2.40 -26.66 -1.80
N GLN A 232 -1.61 -26.66 -2.87
CA GLN A 232 -2.05 -27.08 -4.20
C GLN A 232 -2.40 -28.57 -4.25
N ILE A 233 -1.76 -29.39 -3.42
CA ILE A 233 -1.93 -30.85 -3.39
C ILE A 233 -2.23 -31.29 -1.96
N GLY A 234 -3.26 -32.12 -1.82
CA GLY A 234 -3.67 -32.71 -0.54
C GLY A 234 -4.43 -31.73 0.36
N SER A 235 -4.34 -31.96 1.67
CA SER A 235 -4.96 -31.13 2.71
C SER A 235 -4.02 -30.25 3.58
N PRO A 236 -2.70 -30.09 3.32
CA PRO A 236 -1.90 -29.13 4.07
C PRO A 236 -2.33 -27.66 3.88
N MET A 237 -1.88 -26.79 4.77
CA MET A 237 -1.95 -25.34 4.63
C MET A 237 -0.57 -24.76 4.30
N VAL A 238 -0.53 -23.65 3.56
CA VAL A 238 0.67 -22.88 3.24
C VAL A 238 0.55 -21.50 3.88
N LEU A 239 1.50 -21.20 4.77
CA LEU A 239 1.72 -19.89 5.35
C LEU A 239 2.84 -19.19 4.60
N ARG A 240 2.65 -17.92 4.26
CA ARG A 240 3.67 -17.09 3.61
C ARG A 240 3.81 -15.75 4.29
N CYS A 241 5.05 -15.38 4.52
CA CYS A 241 5.45 -14.03 4.89
C CYS A 241 6.67 -13.62 4.06
N TYR A 242 7.01 -12.34 4.11
CA TYR A 242 8.26 -11.84 3.55
C TYR A 242 8.98 -10.94 4.55
N ASN A 243 10.30 -10.95 4.47
CA ASN A 243 11.15 -10.04 5.22
C ASN A 243 11.19 -8.69 4.51
N ALA A 244 10.55 -7.67 5.08
CA ALA A 244 10.50 -6.33 4.52
C ALA A 244 11.80 -5.53 4.74
N THR A 245 12.87 -6.14 5.27
CA THR A 245 14.12 -5.48 5.63
C THR A 245 15.32 -5.98 4.82
N SER A 246 16.41 -5.22 4.84
CA SER A 246 17.71 -5.61 4.27
C SER A 246 18.58 -6.43 5.23
N ARG A 247 18.04 -6.87 6.37
CA ARG A 247 18.77 -7.62 7.39
C ARG A 247 18.15 -9.01 7.55
N LYS A 248 18.94 -9.95 8.07
CA LYS A 248 18.44 -11.25 8.50
C LYS A 248 17.49 -11.08 9.68
N VAL A 249 16.32 -11.71 9.63
CA VAL A 249 15.27 -11.61 10.66
C VAL A 249 14.90 -13.01 11.16
N SER A 250 14.81 -13.15 12.47
CA SER A 250 14.24 -14.35 13.09
C SER A 250 12.73 -14.18 13.23
N GLY A 251 11.99 -15.21 12.86
CA GLY A 251 10.53 -15.23 12.93
C GLY A 251 9.98 -16.51 13.55
N ALA A 252 8.71 -16.45 13.93
CA ALA A 252 7.97 -17.62 14.37
C ALA A 252 6.52 -17.58 13.89
N TRP A 253 6.00 -18.74 13.50
CA TRP A 253 4.56 -18.96 13.42
C TRP A 253 4.09 -19.60 14.73
N ARG A 254 3.08 -19.00 15.36
CA ARG A 254 2.38 -19.56 16.51
C ARG A 254 1.01 -20.06 16.11
N PHE A 255 0.64 -21.22 16.65
CA PHE A 255 -0.64 -21.84 16.41
C PHE A 255 -1.40 -22.05 17.72
N GLY A 256 -2.70 -21.78 17.69
CA GLY A 256 -3.61 -22.09 18.81
C GLY A 256 -3.74 -23.59 19.03
N ASN A 257 -3.86 -24.34 17.92
CA ASN A 257 -3.83 -25.80 17.89
C ASN A 257 -2.52 -26.25 17.21
N GLY A 258 -1.77 -27.14 17.85
CA GLY A 258 -0.48 -27.60 17.32
C GLY A 258 -0.60 -28.25 15.93
N VAL A 259 0.42 -28.03 15.09
CA VAL A 259 0.57 -28.71 13.80
C VAL A 259 1.38 -30.00 13.95
N LYS A 260 1.17 -30.96 13.06
CA LYS A 260 1.84 -32.26 13.04
C LYS A 260 3.16 -32.23 12.30
N THR A 261 3.24 -31.47 11.21
CA THR A 261 4.47 -31.31 10.42
C THR A 261 4.63 -29.87 9.94
N ALA A 262 5.88 -29.48 9.67
CA ALA A 262 6.22 -28.21 9.08
C ALA A 262 7.38 -28.37 8.09
N HIS A 263 7.22 -27.82 6.89
CA HIS A 263 8.24 -27.85 5.85
C HIS A 263 8.41 -26.47 5.24
N ARG A 264 9.64 -25.97 5.18
CA ARG A 264 9.98 -24.82 4.35
C ARG A 264 9.94 -25.26 2.89
N VAL A 265 9.23 -24.52 2.06
CA VAL A 265 9.05 -24.79 0.64
C VAL A 265 9.31 -23.54 -0.18
N ARG A 266 9.54 -23.71 -1.48
CA ARG A 266 9.55 -22.60 -2.44
C ARG A 266 8.16 -22.02 -2.68
N ALA A 267 8.10 -20.94 -3.45
CA ALA A 267 6.84 -20.29 -3.79
C ALA A 267 5.87 -21.19 -4.58
N ASP A 268 6.39 -22.18 -5.32
CA ASP A 268 5.66 -23.23 -6.04
C ASP A 268 5.36 -24.48 -5.18
N GLU A 269 5.58 -24.40 -3.86
CA GLU A 269 5.31 -25.46 -2.88
C GLU A 269 6.19 -26.72 -3.03
N ARG A 270 7.29 -26.60 -3.78
CA ARG A 270 8.29 -27.66 -3.96
C ARG A 270 9.50 -27.48 -3.05
N GLU A 271 10.35 -28.51 -3.02
CA GLU A 271 11.60 -28.56 -2.23
C GLU A 271 11.35 -28.38 -0.73
N ALA A 272 10.77 -29.42 -0.12
CA ALA A 272 10.40 -29.43 1.28
C ALA A 272 11.60 -29.73 2.19
N VAL A 273 12.04 -28.73 2.93
CA VAL A 273 13.01 -28.89 4.03
C VAL A 273 12.26 -28.92 5.35
N ALA A 274 12.37 -30.00 6.11
CA ALA A 274 11.68 -30.13 7.39
C ALA A 274 12.12 -29.05 8.39
N LEU A 275 11.15 -28.49 9.11
CA LEU A 275 11.38 -27.54 10.21
C LEU A 275 11.08 -28.22 11.55
N VAL A 276 11.78 -27.80 12.60
CA VAL A 276 11.57 -28.30 13.96
C VAL A 276 10.29 -27.71 14.53
N LEU A 277 9.46 -28.57 15.11
CA LEU A 277 8.28 -28.18 15.87
C LEU A 277 8.63 -28.03 17.34
N GLU A 278 8.30 -26.87 17.91
CA GLU A 278 8.43 -26.59 19.34
C GLU A 278 7.07 -26.63 20.03
N GLN A 279 7.07 -26.76 21.37
CA GLN A 279 5.86 -26.63 22.20
C GLN A 279 4.68 -27.49 21.72
N ARG A 280 4.92 -28.80 21.46
CA ARG A 280 3.91 -29.75 20.96
C ARG A 280 3.29 -29.36 19.60
N GLY A 281 4.06 -28.68 18.74
CA GLY A 281 3.60 -28.26 17.41
C GLY A 281 2.99 -26.87 17.36
N ASN A 282 2.96 -26.15 18.49
CA ASN A 282 2.37 -24.81 18.54
C ASN A 282 3.31 -23.71 18.03
N VAL A 283 4.59 -24.00 17.84
CA VAL A 283 5.58 -23.00 17.40
C VAL A 283 6.47 -23.57 16.31
N ILE A 284 6.61 -22.82 15.21
CA ILE A 284 7.58 -23.06 14.14
C ILE A 284 8.49 -21.86 14.05
N ARG A 285 9.78 -22.03 14.39
CA ARG A 285 10.79 -20.97 14.22
C ARG A 285 11.45 -21.06 12.86
N PHE A 286 11.78 -19.91 12.30
CA PHE A 286 12.53 -19.82 11.06
C PHE A 286 13.37 -18.55 11.03
N VAL A 287 14.33 -18.53 10.11
CA VAL A 287 15.12 -17.34 9.78
C VAL A 287 14.82 -16.96 8.35
N ALA A 288 14.51 -15.69 8.13
CA ALA A 288 14.34 -15.08 6.83
C ALA A 288 15.60 -14.27 6.47
N GLU A 289 16.21 -14.59 5.33
CA GLU A 289 17.28 -13.80 4.75
C GLU A 289 16.75 -12.41 4.31
N PRO A 290 17.63 -11.41 4.09
CA PRO A 290 17.23 -10.09 3.60
C PRO A 290 16.28 -10.19 2.39
N ARG A 291 15.12 -9.53 2.47
CA ARG A 291 14.11 -9.49 1.38
C ARG A 291 13.54 -10.85 0.96
N GLU A 292 13.74 -11.90 1.76
CA GLU A 292 13.27 -13.24 1.44
C GLU A 292 11.76 -13.40 1.60
N ILE A 293 11.13 -14.14 0.67
CA ILE A 293 9.77 -14.65 0.80
C ILE A 293 9.85 -16.05 1.39
N VAL A 294 9.32 -16.25 2.60
CA VAL A 294 9.33 -17.53 3.30
C VAL A 294 7.96 -18.19 3.15
N SER A 295 7.94 -19.41 2.59
CA SER A 295 6.74 -20.25 2.55
C SER A 295 6.93 -21.49 3.43
N ILE A 296 5.96 -21.76 4.29
CA ILE A 296 5.95 -22.91 5.19
C ILE A 296 4.65 -23.68 5.00
N LEU A 297 4.78 -24.96 4.67
CA LEU A 297 3.69 -25.91 4.55
C LEU A 297 3.50 -26.65 5.88
N VAL A 298 2.27 -26.72 6.38
CA VAL A 298 1.93 -27.38 7.65
C VAL A 298 0.74 -28.33 7.51
N THR A 299 0.68 -29.36 8.37
CA THR A 299 -0.44 -30.32 8.47
C THR A 299 -0.94 -30.49 9.89
#